data_AF-A0A8C4S6Q5-F1
#
_entry.id   AF-A0A8C4S6Q5-F1
#
_cell.length_a   1.000
_cell.length_b   1.000
_cell.length_c   1.000
_cell.angle_alpha   90.00
_cell.angle_beta   90.00
_cell.angle_gamma   90.00
#
_symmetry.space_group_name_H-M   'P 1'
#
loop_
_entity.id
_entity.type
_entity.pdbx_description
1 polymer ?
#
loop_
_entity_poly.entity_id
_entity_poly.type
_entity_poly.pdbx_seq_one_letter_code
_entity_poly.pdbx_strand_id
1 'polypeptide(L)'
;MAAAAVVEFQQAQTLLTTDRDTSIDILHSIVKRDVQESDEEVLRVKEQSILELGTLLAKTGQAAELWGLLKYVRPFLNSISKAKAARLVRSLLDLFLDMEAATGQEEVFLHTEGHRHLECVTK
;
A
#
# COMPACT_ATOMS: atom_id res chain seq x y z
N MET A 1 -20.05 10.97 -1.98
CA MET A 1 -19.01 10.47 -1.05
C MET A 1 -17.75 10.04 -1.80
N ALA A 2 -17.85 9.42 -2.97
CA ALA A 2 -16.70 8.97 -3.75
C ALA A 2 -15.68 10.07 -4.17
N ALA A 3 -16.14 11.28 -4.49
CA ALA A 3 -15.25 12.40 -4.84
C ALA A 3 -14.24 12.78 -3.73
N ALA A 4 -14.59 12.60 -2.45
CA ALA A 4 -13.68 12.92 -1.34
C ALA A 4 -12.49 11.95 -1.31
N ALA A 5 -12.74 10.65 -1.52
CA ALA A 5 -11.69 9.64 -1.53
C ALA A 5 -10.73 9.82 -2.73
N VAL A 6 -11.26 10.22 -3.90
CA VAL A 6 -10.43 10.51 -5.09
C VAL A 6 -9.49 11.69 -4.82
N VAL A 7 -10.01 12.76 -4.20
CA VAL A 7 -9.21 13.95 -3.88
C VAL A 7 -8.11 13.62 -2.86
N GLU A 8 -8.43 12.85 -1.82
CA GLU A 8 -7.43 12.42 -0.83
C GLU A 8 -6.35 11.51 -1.46
N PHE A 9 -6.74 10.60 -2.35
CA PHE A 9 -5.78 9.77 -3.08
C PHE A 9 -4.84 10.61 -3.97
N GLN A 10 -5.38 11.63 -4.63
CA GLN A 10 -4.59 12.52 -5.49
C GLN A 10 -3.66 13.43 -4.69
N GLN A 11 -4.09 13.84 -3.50
CA GLN A 11 -3.24 14.52 -2.53
C GLN A 11 -2.11 13.60 -2.05
N ALA A 12 -2.42 12.35 -1.69
CA ALA A 12 -1.42 11.35 -1.31
C ALA A 12 -0.38 11.15 -2.41
N GLN A 13 -0.79 11.09 -3.68
CA GLN A 13 0.13 10.96 -4.82
C GLN A 13 1.09 12.13 -4.97
N THR A 14 0.63 13.35 -4.73
CA THR A 14 1.50 14.53 -4.74
C THR A 14 2.55 14.42 -3.61
N LEU A 15 2.10 13.97 -2.44
CA LEU A 15 2.95 13.78 -1.28
C LEU A 15 3.93 12.61 -1.44
N LEU A 16 3.68 11.61 -2.29
CA LEU A 16 4.68 10.54 -2.58
C LEU A 16 6.05 11.07 -3.01
N THR A 17 6.07 12.25 -3.65
CA THR A 17 7.30 12.88 -4.15
C THR A 17 8.02 13.70 -3.08
N THR A 18 7.27 14.26 -2.11
CA THR A 18 7.77 15.20 -1.11
C THR A 18 7.90 14.55 0.26
N ASP A 19 6.85 13.86 0.70
CA ASP A 19 6.70 13.29 2.04
C ASP A 19 5.96 11.95 1.99
N ARG A 20 6.74 10.86 1.96
CA ARG A 20 6.23 9.49 1.81
C ARG A 20 5.48 9.01 3.04
N ASP A 21 5.92 9.41 4.23
CA ASP A 21 5.30 9.01 5.51
C ASP A 21 3.88 9.58 5.63
N THR A 22 3.72 10.87 5.33
CA THR A 22 2.41 11.52 5.26
C THR A 22 1.50 10.88 4.20
N SER A 23 2.05 10.49 3.06
CA SER A 23 1.31 9.78 2.02
C SER A 23 0.79 8.42 2.50
N ILE A 24 1.62 7.65 3.22
CA ILE A 24 1.24 6.35 3.81
C ILE A 24 0.07 6.54 4.78
N ASP A 25 0.12 7.52 5.69
CA ASP A 25 -0.96 7.77 6.65
C ASP A 25 -2.29 8.09 5.97
N ILE A 26 -2.26 8.95 4.94
CA ILE A 26 -3.45 9.30 4.15
C ILE A 26 -4.02 8.05 3.45
N LEU A 27 -3.17 7.27 2.77
CA LEU A 27 -3.59 6.03 2.10
C LEU A 27 -4.16 5.03 3.10
N HIS A 28 -3.56 4.90 4.28
CA HIS A 28 -4.03 4.01 5.33
C HIS A 28 -5.40 4.47 5.88
N SER A 29 -5.61 5.78 6.03
CA SER A 29 -6.89 6.37 6.40
C SER A 29 -7.98 6.12 5.35
N ILE A 30 -7.65 6.20 4.06
CA ILE A 30 -8.58 5.88 2.95
C ILE A 30 -8.95 4.39 2.96
N VAL A 31 -7.98 3.50 3.17
CA VAL A 31 -8.22 2.04 3.19
C VAL A 31 -9.00 1.61 4.44
N LYS A 32 -8.72 2.24 5.58
CA LYS A 32 -9.38 1.98 6.86
C LYS A 32 -10.75 2.62 6.97
N ARG A 33 -11.06 3.65 6.17
CA ARG A 33 -12.43 4.14 6.00
C ARG A 33 -13.31 2.99 5.52
N ASP A 34 -14.21 2.58 6.40
CA ASP A 34 -15.24 1.60 6.09
C ASP A 34 -16.28 2.32 5.23
N VAL A 35 -16.17 2.13 3.93
CA VAL A 35 -17.10 2.70 2.97
C VAL A 35 -17.89 1.54 2.41
N GLN A 36 -19.21 1.69 2.43
CA GLN A 36 -20.15 0.70 1.92
C GLN A 36 -19.68 0.21 0.54
N GLU A 37 -19.46 -1.09 0.43
CA GLU A 37 -18.89 -1.78 -0.74
C GLU A 37 -19.79 -1.70 -1.99
N SER A 38 -20.86 -0.91 -1.95
CA SER A 38 -21.79 -0.65 -3.06
C SER A 38 -21.31 0.45 -4.02
N ASP A 39 -20.37 1.31 -3.65
CA ASP A 39 -19.81 2.33 -4.56
C ASP A 39 -18.60 1.78 -5.33
N GLU A 40 -18.81 1.39 -6.60
CA GLU A 40 -17.72 0.91 -7.49
C GLU A 40 -16.55 1.89 -7.60
N GLU A 41 -16.80 3.19 -7.53
CA GLU A 41 -15.76 4.22 -7.57
C GLU A 41 -14.89 4.18 -6.31
N VAL A 42 -15.49 3.98 -5.15
CA VAL A 42 -14.76 3.84 -3.88
C VAL A 42 -13.96 2.54 -3.87
N LEU A 43 -14.51 1.44 -4.38
CA LEU A 43 -13.77 0.19 -4.55
C LEU A 43 -12.51 0.38 -5.42
N ARG A 44 -12.60 1.18 -6.50
CA ARG A 44 -11.44 1.50 -7.34
C ARG A 44 -10.41 2.34 -6.59
N VAL A 45 -10.82 3.41 -5.91
CA VAL A 45 -9.90 4.25 -5.13
C VAL A 45 -9.24 3.45 -4.01
N LYS A 46 -9.98 2.56 -3.37
CA LYS A 46 -9.47 1.67 -2.32
C LYS A 46 -8.47 0.67 -2.87
N GLU A 47 -8.78 0.03 -4.00
CA GLU A 47 -7.83 -0.84 -4.73
C GLU A 47 -6.54 -0.10 -5.09
N GLN A 48 -6.66 1.10 -5.66
CA GLN A 48 -5.52 1.94 -6.02
C GLN A 48 -4.70 2.33 -4.79
N SER A 49 -5.37 2.67 -3.68
CA SER A 49 -4.74 3.04 -2.42
C SER A 49 -3.98 1.87 -1.81
N ILE A 50 -4.53 0.65 -1.86
CA ILE A 50 -3.86 -0.57 -1.38
C ILE A 50 -2.61 -0.87 -2.21
N LEU A 51 -2.67 -0.69 -3.54
CA LEU A 51 -1.52 -0.90 -4.41
C LEU A 51 -0.41 0.11 -4.16
N GLU A 52 -0.75 1.39 -4.03
CA GLU A 52 0.23 2.45 -3.74
C GLU A 52 0.86 2.24 -2.36
N LEU A 53 0.04 1.99 -1.34
CA LEU A 53 0.50 1.68 0.01
C LEU A 53 1.38 0.43 0.01
N GLY A 54 0.99 -0.62 -0.73
CA GLY A 54 1.78 -1.83 -0.87
C GLY A 54 3.14 -1.60 -1.54
N THR A 55 3.18 -0.73 -2.56
CA THR A 55 4.42 -0.33 -3.23
C THR A 55 5.34 0.49 -2.32
N LEU A 56 4.76 1.36 -1.48
CA LEU A 56 5.51 2.13 -0.49
C LEU A 56 6.10 1.24 0.59
N LEU A 57 5.29 0.34 1.16
CA LEU A 57 5.74 -0.66 2.13
C LEU A 57 6.80 -1.57 1.54
N ALA A 58 6.69 -1.87 0.24
CA ALA A 58 7.70 -2.63 -0.47
C ALA A 58 9.03 -1.89 -0.55
N LYS A 59 8.99 -0.59 -0.87
CA LYS A 59 10.17 0.28 -0.93
C LYS A 59 10.81 0.53 0.44
N THR A 60 10.03 0.51 1.52
CA THR A 60 10.52 0.67 2.90
C THR A 60 10.96 -0.64 3.54
N GLY A 61 10.77 -1.79 2.87
CA GLY A 61 11.10 -3.11 3.40
C GLY A 61 10.14 -3.60 4.50
N GLN A 62 8.95 -3.03 4.59
CA GLN A 62 7.97 -3.34 5.64
C GLN A 62 7.11 -4.55 5.28
N ALA A 63 7.75 -5.72 5.18
CA ALA A 63 7.11 -7.00 4.86
C ALA A 63 5.95 -7.36 5.80
N ALA A 64 6.06 -7.05 7.09
CA ALA A 64 5.04 -7.34 8.10
C ALA A 64 3.72 -6.57 7.86
N GLU A 65 3.83 -5.28 7.54
CA GLU A 65 2.68 -4.42 7.20
C GLU A 65 2.06 -4.86 5.87
N LEU A 66 2.89 -5.15 4.85
CA LEU A 66 2.41 -5.63 3.55
C LEU A 66 1.61 -6.94 3.69
N TRP A 67 2.09 -7.86 4.53
CA TRP A 67 1.37 -9.09 4.86
C TRP A 67 0.06 -8.83 5.62
N GLY A 68 0.04 -7.84 6.52
CA GLY A 68 -1.17 -7.37 7.20
C GLY A 68 -2.25 -6.91 6.22
N LEU A 69 -1.86 -6.12 5.21
CA LEU A 69 -2.76 -5.72 4.12
C LEU A 69 -3.29 -6.90 3.31
N LEU A 70 -2.43 -7.90 3.02
CA LEU A 70 -2.87 -9.10 2.30
C LEU A 70 -3.96 -9.85 3.07
N LYS A 71 -3.86 -9.92 4.40
CA LYS A 71 -4.91 -10.47 5.27
C LYS A 71 -6.19 -9.62 5.20
N TYR A 72 -6.08 -8.30 5.19
CA TYR A 72 -7.21 -7.38 5.11
C TYR A 72 -7.91 -7.38 3.75
N VAL A 73 -7.15 -7.63 2.69
CA VAL A 73 -7.67 -7.80 1.33
C VAL A 73 -8.51 -9.06 1.21
N ARG A 74 -8.22 -10.14 1.95
CA ARG A 74 -8.98 -11.41 1.83
C ARG A 74 -10.50 -11.26 1.97
N PRO A 75 -11.05 -10.60 3.00
CA PRO A 75 -12.50 -10.38 3.09
C PRO A 75 -13.02 -9.48 1.96
N PHE A 76 -12.21 -8.53 1.47
CA PHE A 76 -12.57 -7.65 0.34
C PHE A 76 -12.74 -8.40 -0.98
N LEU A 77 -12.00 -9.50 -1.19
CA LEU A 77 -12.15 -10.35 -2.38
C LEU A 77 -13.55 -10.97 -2.50
N ASN A 78 -14.27 -11.12 -1.38
CA ASN A 78 -15.63 -11.67 -1.37
C ASN A 78 -16.67 -10.66 -1.89
N SER A 79 -16.35 -9.36 -1.82
CA SER A 79 -17.24 -8.28 -2.20
C SER A 79 -16.99 -7.73 -3.61
N ILE A 80 -15.89 -8.12 -4.26
CA ILE A 80 -15.54 -7.67 -5.62
C ILE A 80 -15.51 -8.82 -6.64
N SER A 81 -15.49 -8.49 -7.94
CA SER A 81 -15.35 -9.48 -9.00
C SER A 81 -14.01 -10.23 -8.92
N LYS A 82 -14.04 -11.56 -9.08
CA LYS A 82 -12.86 -12.46 -9.06
C LYS A 82 -11.67 -11.95 -9.89
N ALA A 83 -11.92 -11.28 -11.02
CA ALA A 83 -10.88 -10.73 -11.88
C ALA A 83 -10.09 -9.57 -11.22
N LYS A 84 -10.79 -8.64 -10.55
CA LYS A 84 -10.16 -7.50 -9.84
C LYS A 84 -9.40 -8.01 -8.62
N ALA A 85 -10.05 -8.90 -7.85
CA ALA A 85 -9.46 -9.62 -6.72
C ALA A 85 -8.13 -10.32 -7.08
N ALA A 86 -8.13 -11.13 -8.15
CA ALA A 86 -6.95 -11.85 -8.58
C ALA A 86 -5.81 -10.91 -9.00
N ARG A 87 -6.13 -9.78 -9.67
CA ARG A 87 -5.13 -8.78 -10.05
C ARG A 87 -4.49 -8.13 -8.82
N LEU A 88 -5.30 -7.69 -7.86
CA LEU A 88 -4.85 -6.99 -6.67
C LEU A 88 -3.93 -7.88 -5.81
N VAL A 89 -4.35 -9.13 -5.56
CA VAL A 89 -3.55 -10.11 -4.81
C VAL A 89 -2.25 -10.44 -5.55
N ARG A 90 -2.29 -10.61 -6.88
CA ARG A 90 -1.09 -10.90 -7.66
C ARG A 90 -0.08 -9.75 -7.55
N SER A 91 -0.51 -8.51 -7.72
CA SER A 91 0.37 -7.35 -7.60
C SER A 91 0.98 -7.21 -6.21
N LEU A 92 0.21 -7.44 -5.13
CA LEU A 92 0.76 -7.42 -3.77
C LEU A 92 1.81 -8.53 -3.53
N LEU A 93 1.55 -9.75 -4.02
CA LEU A 93 2.50 -10.86 -3.93
C LEU A 93 3.74 -10.62 -4.79
N ASP A 94 3.59 -10.02 -5.96
CA ASP A 94 4.70 -9.68 -6.86
C ASP A 94 5.65 -8.68 -6.20
N LEU A 95 5.10 -7.62 -5.58
CA LEU A 95 5.87 -6.66 -4.78
C LEU A 95 6.57 -7.31 -3.58
N PHE A 96 5.92 -8.29 -2.93
CA PHE A 96 6.52 -9.03 -1.82
C PHE A 96 7.69 -9.90 -2.28
N LEU A 97 7.55 -10.59 -3.42
CA LEU A 97 8.60 -11.42 -3.99
C LEU A 97 9.78 -10.57 -4.53
N ASP A 98 9.49 -9.41 -5.12
CA ASP A 98 10.52 -8.48 -5.62
C ASP A 98 11.39 -7.93 -4.47
N MET A 99 10.79 -7.67 -3.31
CA MET A 99 11.53 -7.35 -2.08
C MET A 99 12.42 -8.49 -1.60
N GLU A 100 11.89 -9.72 -1.56
CA GLU A 100 12.63 -10.89 -1.09
C GLU A 100 13.80 -11.21 -2.05
N ALA A 101 13.62 -10.96 -3.35
CA ALA A 101 14.67 -11.07 -4.36
C ALA A 101 15.73 -9.96 -4.28
N ALA A 102 15.33 -8.73 -3.91
CA ALA A 102 16.24 -7.61 -3.71
C ALA A 102 17.02 -7.69 -2.38
N THR A 103 16.46 -8.36 -1.38
CA THR A 103 17.01 -8.43 -0.01
C THR A 103 17.65 -9.79 0.23
N GLY A 104 18.82 -10.03 -0.35
CA GLY A 104 19.70 -11.15 0.01
C GLY A 104 20.41 -10.99 1.37
N GLN A 105 19.79 -10.31 2.35
CA GLN A 105 20.39 -9.99 3.64
C GLN A 105 19.41 -10.28 4.78
N GLU A 106 19.58 -11.47 5.35
CA GLU A 106 19.65 -11.75 6.79
C GLU A 106 19.14 -10.62 7.71
N GLU A 107 18.03 -10.89 8.40
CA GLU A 107 17.59 -10.40 9.72
C GLU A 107 17.71 -8.86 9.96
N VAL A 108 16.75 -8.15 10.53
CA VAL A 108 16.33 -8.32 11.90
C VAL A 108 15.01 -7.58 12.08
N PHE A 109 14.08 -8.30 12.67
CA PHE A 109 12.99 -7.78 13.44
C PHE A 109 13.52 -6.76 14.47
N LEU A 110 13.32 -5.46 14.28
CA LEU A 110 13.36 -4.52 15.39
C LEU A 110 12.33 -3.42 15.17
N HIS A 111 11.32 -3.45 16.05
CA HIS A 111 10.64 -2.26 16.51
C HIS A 111 11.63 -1.11 16.74
N THR A 112 11.13 0.12 16.57
CA THR A 112 11.65 1.42 17.02
C THR A 112 12.67 2.16 16.12
N GLU A 113 12.19 3.33 15.66
CA GLU A 113 12.93 4.60 15.48
C GLU A 113 13.90 4.71 14.29
N GLY A 114 13.65 5.68 13.42
CA GLY A 114 14.74 6.31 12.66
C GLY A 114 14.41 6.60 11.20
N HIS A 115 13.78 7.74 10.97
CA HIS A 115 13.89 8.50 9.73
C HIS A 115 15.37 8.74 9.40
N ARG A 116 16.00 7.84 8.65
CA ARG A 116 17.29 8.08 8.01
C ARG A 116 17.18 7.76 6.53
N HIS A 117 16.85 8.82 5.83
CA HIS A 117 17.17 9.10 4.44
C HIS A 117 18.58 8.55 4.11
N LEU A 118 18.65 7.40 3.45
CA LEU A 118 19.84 6.98 2.73
C LEU A 118 19.70 7.51 1.31
N GLU A 119 20.27 8.68 1.08
CA GLU A 119 20.65 9.13 -0.26
C GLU A 119 21.74 8.19 -0.77
N CYS A 120 21.38 7.32 -1.72
CA CYS A 120 22.35 6.56 -2.49
C CYS A 120 23.12 7.51 -3.41
N VAL A 121 24.35 7.78 -3.01
CA VAL A 121 25.59 7.70 -3.82
C VAL A 121 25.37 7.63 -5.34
N THR A 122 25.68 8.73 -6.03
CA THR A 122 26.25 8.66 -7.38
C THR A 122 27.66 9.25 -7.29
N LYS A 123 28.65 8.38 -7.44
CA LYS A 123 30.06 8.72 -7.64
C LYS A 123 30.36 8.69 -9.13
#